data_AF-A0A643FYE5-F1
#
_entry.id   AF-A0A643FYE5-F1
#
_cell.length_a   1.000
_cell.length_b   1.000
_cell.length_c   1.000
_cell.angle_alpha   90.00
_cell.angle_beta   90.00
_cell.angle_gamma   90.00
#
_symmetry.space_group_name_H-M   'P 1'
#
loop_
_entity.id
_entity.type
_entity.pdbx_description
1 polymer ?
#
loop_
_entity_poly.entity_id
_entity_poly.type
_entity_poly.pdbx_seq_one_letter_code
_entity_poly.pdbx_strand_id
1 'polypeptide(L)'
;MAGMTSAVPSPTSSRPACDHCLALAADSRRREPHERLVLKHTAPLVSQSAAGVPFSMLTFTCRECGTVWRLYDRANELFVSWVPDRALGRGADRIK
;
A
#
# COMPACT_ATOMS: atom_id res chain seq x y z
N MET A 1 18.41 32.00 22.58
CA MET A 1 17.79 30.66 22.39
C MET A 1 17.07 30.67 21.05
N ALA A 2 17.40 29.78 20.11
CA ALA A 2 16.59 29.56 18.91
C ALA A 2 16.76 28.09 18.48
N GLY A 3 15.62 27.40 18.40
CA GLY A 3 15.49 25.96 18.35
C GLY A 3 16.03 25.30 17.08
N MET A 4 16.73 24.20 17.29
CA MET A 4 17.00 23.16 16.30
C MET A 4 15.67 22.56 15.83
N THR A 5 15.20 22.96 14.64
CA THR A 5 14.18 22.20 13.93
C THR A 5 14.83 20.90 13.48
N SER A 6 14.63 19.82 14.24
CA SER A 6 14.98 18.48 13.81
C SER A 6 14.03 18.11 12.69
N ALA A 7 14.44 18.40 11.45
CA ALA A 7 13.83 17.82 10.26
C ALA A 7 14.07 16.32 10.34
N VAL A 8 13.10 15.58 10.88
CA VAL A 8 13.09 14.12 10.82
C VAL A 8 13.02 13.77 9.34
N PRO A 9 14.05 13.14 8.73
CA PRO A 9 13.91 12.67 7.36
C PRO A 9 12.84 11.60 7.39
N SER A 10 11.65 11.96 6.91
CA SER A 10 10.67 10.96 6.52
C SER A 10 11.40 10.05 5.54
N PRO A 11 11.43 8.71 5.74
CA PRO A 11 11.98 7.79 4.76
C PRO A 11 11.05 7.81 3.55
N THR A 12 11.19 8.86 2.76
CA THR A 12 10.62 9.01 1.44
C THR A 12 11.44 8.02 0.62
N SER A 13 11.02 6.76 0.62
CA SER A 13 11.66 5.74 -0.21
C SER A 13 11.41 6.14 -1.65
N SER A 14 12.28 6.99 -2.19
CA SER A 14 12.32 7.44 -3.58
C SER A 14 12.82 6.34 -4.51
N ARG A 15 12.93 5.10 -4.00
CA ARG A 15 13.31 3.95 -4.80
C ARG A 15 12.17 3.61 -5.75
N PRO A 16 12.48 3.32 -7.02
CA PRO A 16 11.48 2.82 -7.97
C PRO A 16 10.85 1.54 -7.42
N ALA A 17 9.56 1.35 -7.72
CA ALA A 17 8.87 0.11 -7.38
C ALA A 17 9.56 -1.06 -8.10
N CYS A 18 9.77 -2.18 -7.39
CA CYS A 18 10.30 -3.40 -8.01
C CYS A 18 9.29 -4.00 -8.99
N ASP A 19 9.75 -4.86 -9.91
CA ASP A 19 8.90 -5.56 -10.87
C ASP A 19 7.71 -6.28 -10.21
N HIS A 20 7.87 -6.82 -9.01
CA HIS A 20 6.78 -7.46 -8.25
C HIS A 20 5.68 -6.48 -7.86
N CYS A 21 6.05 -5.28 -7.40
CA CYS A 21 5.07 -4.24 -7.09
C CYS A 21 4.39 -3.73 -8.37
N LEU A 22 5.12 -3.63 -9.47
CA LEU A 22 4.54 -3.24 -10.76
C LEU A 22 3.57 -4.32 -11.30
N ALA A 23 3.92 -5.60 -11.17
CA ALA A 23 3.05 -6.72 -11.52
C ALA A 23 1.79 -6.76 -10.65
N LEU A 24 1.92 -6.50 -9.34
CA LEU A 24 0.77 -6.40 -8.45
C LEU A 24 -0.14 -5.21 -8.79
N ALA A 25 0.43 -4.08 -9.21
CA ALA A 25 -0.38 -2.95 -9.70
C ALA A 25 -1.10 -3.29 -11.01
N ALA A 26 -0.47 -4.05 -11.90
CA ALA A 26 -1.11 -4.55 -13.11
C ALA A 26 -2.24 -5.57 -12.82
N ASP A 27 -2.15 -6.29 -11.70
CA ASP A 27 -3.10 -7.32 -11.29
C ASP A 27 -3.62 -7.08 -9.86
N SER A 28 -4.26 -5.93 -9.68
CA SER A 28 -4.70 -5.42 -8.37
C SER A 28 -5.87 -6.18 -7.74
N ARG A 29 -6.42 -7.20 -8.42
CA ARG A 29 -7.56 -8.00 -7.96
C ARG A 29 -7.18 -9.39 -7.42
N ARG A 30 -5.88 -9.71 -7.34
CA ARG A 30 -5.41 -10.99 -6.79
C ARG A 30 -5.72 -11.11 -5.31
N ARG A 31 -6.26 -12.25 -4.87
CA ARG A 31 -6.54 -12.52 -3.45
C ARG A 31 -5.29 -12.90 -2.66
N GLU A 32 -4.36 -13.59 -3.29
CA GLU A 32 -3.14 -14.03 -2.61
C GLU A 32 -2.09 -12.90 -2.56
N PRO A 33 -1.58 -12.58 -1.36
CA PRO A 33 -0.44 -11.69 -1.23
C PRO A 33 0.81 -12.36 -1.79
N HIS A 34 1.63 -11.60 -2.52
CA HIS A 34 2.92 -12.10 -2.98
C HIS A 34 3.83 -12.43 -1.77
N GLU A 35 4.64 -13.48 -1.85
CA GLU A 35 5.56 -13.90 -0.76
C GLU A 35 6.51 -12.80 -0.27
N ARG A 36 6.78 -11.78 -1.11
CA ARG A 36 7.66 -10.64 -0.81
C ARG A 36 6.95 -9.54 -0.03
N LEU A 37 5.61 -9.59 0.05
CA LEU A 37 4.79 -8.69 0.85
C LEU A 37 4.67 -9.22 2.26
N VAL A 38 5.11 -8.42 3.22
CA VAL A 38 5.03 -8.75 4.64
C VAL A 38 3.88 -8.01 5.23
N LEU A 39 3.01 -8.74 5.91
CA LEU A 39 1.94 -8.14 6.68
C LEU A 39 2.53 -7.29 7.82
N LYS A 40 2.20 -6.00 7.84
CA LYS A 40 2.69 -5.05 8.85
C LYS A 40 1.92 -5.16 10.17
N HIS A 41 0.63 -5.45 10.09
CA HIS A 41 -0.27 -5.58 11.23
C HIS A 41 -0.99 -6.93 11.16
N THR A 42 -0.84 -7.74 12.20
CA THR A 42 -1.43 -9.09 12.27
C THR A 42 -2.95 -9.06 12.42
N ALA A 43 -3.53 -7.96 12.90
CA ALA A 43 -4.97 -7.77 12.97
C ALA A 43 -5.47 -6.98 11.73
N PRO A 44 -6.43 -7.53 10.95
CA PRO A 44 -7.12 -6.76 9.92
C PRO A 44 -7.88 -5.62 10.56
N LEU A 45 -7.72 -4.42 10.00
CA LEU A 45 -8.52 -3.28 10.42
C LEU A 45 -9.87 -3.38 9.74
N VAL A 46 -10.90 -3.74 10.51
CA VAL A 46 -12.28 -3.81 10.02
C VAL A 46 -12.92 -2.45 10.21
N SER A 47 -13.46 -1.88 9.14
CA SER A 47 -14.14 -0.59 9.15
C SER A 47 -15.35 -0.63 8.22
N GLN A 48 -16.17 0.43 8.23
CA GLN A 48 -17.33 0.55 7.37
C GLN A 48 -17.15 1.74 6.45
N SER A 49 -17.45 1.56 5.16
CA SER A 49 -17.47 2.65 4.20
C SER A 49 -18.62 3.62 4.51
N ALA A 50 -18.60 4.81 3.89
CA ALA A 50 -19.68 5.79 4.04
C ALA A 50 -21.08 5.25 3.65
N ALA A 51 -21.14 4.20 2.84
CA ALA A 51 -22.37 3.51 2.46
C ALA A 51 -22.79 2.38 3.44
N GLY A 52 -22.09 2.23 4.57
CA GLY A 52 -22.37 1.17 5.56
C GLY A 52 -21.83 -0.22 5.19
N VAL A 53 -21.09 -0.35 4.09
CA VAL A 53 -20.52 -1.66 3.69
C VAL A 53 -19.26 -1.93 4.50
N PRO A 54 -19.19 -3.07 5.25
CA PRO A 54 -18.01 -3.44 5.99
C PRO A 54 -16.87 -3.87 5.06
N PHE A 55 -15.67 -3.43 5.40
CA PHE A 55 -14.44 -3.79 4.71
C PHE A 55 -13.33 -4.10 5.70
N SER A 56 -12.50 -5.08 5.34
CA SER A 56 -11.27 -5.41 6.04
C SER A 56 -10.10 -4.78 5.29
N MET A 57 -9.25 -4.06 6.00
CA MET A 57 -8.03 -3.49 5.48
C MET A 57 -6.83 -4.20 6.10
N LEU A 58 -5.98 -4.78 5.26
CA LEU A 58 -4.68 -5.31 5.65
C LEU A 58 -3.57 -4.46 5.05
N THR A 59 -2.55 -4.14 5.83
CA THR A 59 -1.40 -3.35 5.37
C THR A 59 -0.19 -4.26 5.21
N PHE A 60 0.41 -4.22 4.04
CA PHE A 60 1.60 -4.98 3.69
C PHE A 60 2.75 -4.04 3.33
N THR A 61 3.98 -4.50 3.53
CA THR A 61 5.20 -3.81 3.10
C THR A 61 6.03 -4.78 2.27
N CYS A 62 6.42 -4.36 1.07
CA CYS A 62 7.34 -5.13 0.24
C CYS A 62 8.74 -5.15 0.85
N ARG A 63 9.33 -6.33 1.06
CA ARG A 63 10.71 -6.44 1.60
C ARG A 63 11.79 -5.88 0.70
N GLU A 64 11.54 -5.78 -0.61
CA GLU A 64 12.58 -5.37 -1.56
C GLU A 64 12.68 -3.85 -1.73
N CYS A 65 11.57 -3.22 -2.13
CA CYS A 65 11.54 -1.79 -2.40
C CYS A 65 10.98 -0.97 -1.22
N GLY A 66 10.42 -1.64 -0.20
CA GLY A 66 9.78 -0.97 0.94
C GLY A 66 8.40 -0.37 0.62
N THR A 67 7.84 -0.63 -0.57
CA THR A 67 6.52 -0.13 -0.95
C THR A 67 5.45 -0.66 -0.01
N VAL A 68 4.64 0.25 0.54
CA VAL A 68 3.50 -0.08 1.38
C VAL A 68 2.27 -0.29 0.51
N TRP A 69 1.54 -1.37 0.79
CA TRP A 69 0.35 -1.81 0.09
C TRP A 69 -0.80 -1.96 1.07
N ARG A 70 -2.01 -1.59 0.65
CA ARG A 70 -3.25 -1.82 1.38
C ARG A 70 -4.11 -2.77 0.57
N LEU A 71 -4.48 -3.88 1.19
CA LEU A 71 -5.46 -4.82 0.66
C LEU A 71 -6.81 -4.48 1.27
N TYR A 72 -7.77 -4.15 0.41
CA TYR A 72 -9.16 -3.94 0.79
C TYR A 72 -9.95 -5.19 0.39
N ASP A 73 -10.57 -5.82 1.38
CA ASP A 73 -11.50 -6.92 1.21
C ASP A 73 -12.89 -6.44 1.67
N ARG A 74 -13.83 -6.29 0.72
CA ARG A 74 -15.20 -5.87 1.02
C ARG A 74 -16.09 -7.09 1.13
N ALA A 75 -16.83 -7.22 2.23
CA ALA A 75 -17.64 -8.42 2.49
C ALA A 75 -18.72 -8.71 1.44
N ASN A 76 -19.08 -7.71 0.62
CA ASN A 76 -20.08 -7.82 -0.44
C ASN A 76 -19.46 -7.79 -1.85
N GLU A 77 -18.13 -7.80 -1.98
CA GLU A 77 -17.46 -7.91 -3.28
C GLU A 77 -16.78 -9.27 -3.43
N LEU A 78 -16.90 -9.83 -4.63
CA LEU A 78 -16.19 -11.04 -5.02
C LEU A 78 -14.69 -10.81 -5.21
N PHE A 79 -14.23 -9.58 -5.16
CA PHE A 79 -12.86 -9.21 -5.48
C PHE A 79 -12.27 -8.36 -4.36
N VAL A 80 -10.97 -8.58 -4.12
CA VAL A 80 -10.18 -7.70 -3.28
C VAL A 80 -9.56 -6.60 -4.14
N SER A 81 -9.10 -5.52 -3.50
CA SER A 81 -8.39 -4.44 -4.19
C SER A 81 -7.08 -4.14 -3.49
N TRP A 82 -5.98 -4.32 -4.22
CA TRP A 82 -4.66 -3.85 -3.82
C TRP A 82 -4.45 -2.40 -4.22
N VAL A 83 -4.14 -1.56 -3.24
CA VAL A 83 -3.86 -0.14 -3.44
C VAL A 83 -2.53 0.20 -2.80
N PRO A 84 -1.55 0.70 -3.57
CA PRO A 84 -0.29 1.13 -2.98
C PRO A 84 -0.49 2.44 -2.20
N ASP A 85 0.19 2.60 -1.06
CA ASP A 85 0.12 3.82 -0.24
C ASP A 85 0.57 5.06 -1.02
N ARG A 86 1.45 4.86 -1.99
CA ARG A 86 1.93 5.89 -2.92
C ARG A 86 1.83 5.39 -4.35
N ALA A 87 1.62 6.31 -5.28
CA ALA A 87 1.68 6.00 -6.71
C ALA A 87 3.01 5.29 -7.02
N LEU A 88 2.91 4.12 -7.66
CA LEU A 88 4.09 3.38 -8.10
C LEU A 88 4.62 4.05 -9.35
N GLY A 89 5.46 5.06 -9.17
CA GLY A 89 6.17 5.63 -10.29
C GLY A 89 7.14 4.59 -10.85
N ARG A 90 7.02 4.27 -12.15
CA ARG A 90 8.20 3.95 -12.96
C ARG A 90 9.01 5.24 -13.18
N GLY A 91 9.39 5.97 -12.13
CA GLY A 91 10.15 7.23 -12.27
C GLY A 91 9.55 8.31 -13.18
N ALA A 92 8.29 8.22 -13.62
CA ALA A 92 7.60 9.24 -14.39
C ALA A 92 6.10 8.95 -14.36
N ASP A 93 5.32 9.76 -13.64
CA ASP A 93 4.22 10.50 -14.26
C ASP A 93 3.76 11.59 -13.28
N ARG A 94 4.30 12.79 -13.50
CA ARG A 94 3.77 14.04 -13.01
C ARG A 94 3.30 14.80 -14.26
N ILE A 95 2.10 14.50 -14.76
CA ILE A 95 1.34 15.31 -15.72
C ILE A 95 -0.14 14.95 -15.43
N LYS A 96 -1.10 15.82 -15.11
CA LYS A 96 -1.34 17.24 -15.35
C LYS A 96 -2.31 17.77 -14.31
#